data_AF-A0A6F9C4I6-F1
#
_entry.id   AF-A0A6F9C4I6-F1
#
_cell.length_a   1.000
_cell.length_b   1.000
_cell.length_c   1.000
_cell.angle_alpha   90.00
_cell.angle_beta   90.00
_cell.angle_gamma   90.00
#
_symmetry.space_group_name_H-M   'P 1'
#
loop_
_entity.id
_entity.type
_entity.pdbx_description
1 polymer ?
#
loop_
_entity_poly.entity_id
_entity_poly.type
_entity_poly.pdbx_seq_one_letter_code
_entity_poly.pdbx_strand_id
1 'polypeptide(L)'
;MSKAPAKKKELSSSRVTSSQGQTPNKEASSLVASASEGPGELRRCRYPIWPEWSEAEVNTEKWDAAKGAKDGKMGKSPFLPFFEDPEGKVELPLSLKVHSWKRPSEHILTKPPVIVENESSFDLTAANEHLLCSELFRWIVSEIYIVWKICNGTSVEQGSDVWKPWEHIYSLCKVVKGHMPLYNVYGKYVVKLYWMGCWRKITVDDALPFDEDNNLLLPATTNQSELWPMLLAKAIIKLANTDVVSGQTKELGEFTVIHALTGWIPELMPLQ
;
A
#
# COMPACT_ATOMS: atom_id res chain seq x y z
N MET A 1 48.55 8.78 47.29
CA MET A 1 49.82 9.33 46.79
C MET A 1 50.72 8.17 46.41
N SER A 2 51.25 8.17 45.18
CA SER A 2 52.58 7.62 44.79
C SER A 2 52.78 6.10 44.96
N LYS A 3 53.21 5.28 43.99
CA LYS A 3 54.06 5.47 42.81
C LYS A 3 54.10 4.12 42.05
N ALA A 4 54.12 4.13 40.72
CA ALA A 4 54.86 3.12 39.94
C ALA A 4 56.36 3.50 39.94
N PRO A 5 57.32 2.57 39.72
CA PRO A 5 57.87 2.31 38.37
C PRO A 5 58.27 0.81 38.15
N ALA A 6 58.18 0.20 36.96
CA ALA A 6 58.86 0.35 35.66
C ALA A 6 60.27 -0.30 35.54
N LYS A 7 60.47 -0.96 34.37
CA LYS A 7 61.72 -1.30 33.61
C LYS A 7 62.29 -2.73 33.75
N LYS A 8 62.85 -3.41 32.72
CA LYS A 8 62.98 -3.21 31.24
C LYS A 8 63.86 -4.37 30.68
N LYS A 9 63.58 -4.88 29.47
CA LYS A 9 64.51 -5.17 28.33
C LYS A 9 63.81 -6.13 27.34
N GLU A 10 63.39 -5.68 26.14
CA GLU A 10 64.16 -5.45 24.88
C GLU A 10 64.78 -6.76 24.34
N LEU A 11 64.57 -7.15 23.07
CA LEU A 11 65.07 -6.55 21.82
C LEU A 11 64.29 -7.16 20.63
N SER A 12 63.67 -6.39 19.72
CA SER A 12 64.20 -5.70 18.51
C SER A 12 63.86 -6.48 17.21
N SER A 13 63.05 -5.92 16.31
CA SER A 13 63.45 -5.13 15.12
C SER A 13 63.54 -6.02 13.87
N SER A 14 62.82 -5.75 12.76
CA SER A 14 62.99 -4.62 11.84
C SER A 14 61.68 -4.31 11.08
N ARG A 15 61.19 -3.05 11.01
CA ARG A 15 61.59 -1.89 10.16
C ARG A 15 61.30 -2.11 8.65
N VAL A 16 60.72 -1.19 7.86
CA VAL A 16 60.27 0.21 8.08
C VAL A 16 59.55 0.77 6.82
N THR A 17 58.46 1.54 7.03
CA THR A 17 57.97 2.82 6.38
C THR A 17 57.83 2.93 4.85
N SER A 18 57.05 3.85 4.24
CA SER A 18 56.59 5.22 4.59
C SER A 18 55.42 5.59 3.63
N SER A 19 54.29 6.17 4.06
CA SER A 19 53.97 7.60 4.31
C SER A 19 53.19 8.30 3.19
N GLN A 20 52.29 9.21 3.62
CA GLN A 20 51.54 10.26 2.89
C GLN A 20 50.31 9.73 2.12
N GLY A 21 49.08 10.22 2.30
CA GLY A 21 48.59 11.51 2.80
C GLY A 21 47.75 12.15 1.69
N GLN A 22 46.47 12.45 1.96
CA GLN A 22 45.55 13.40 1.28
C GLN A 22 44.12 12.82 1.09
N THR A 23 43.14 13.45 1.75
CA THR A 23 41.80 13.72 1.20
C THR A 23 41.89 15.07 0.44
N PRO A 24 41.00 15.46 -0.51
CA PRO A 24 39.53 15.29 -0.53
C PRO A 24 38.85 15.15 -1.93
N ASN A 25 37.50 15.23 -1.96
CA ASN A 25 36.59 15.45 -3.11
C ASN A 25 36.35 14.29 -4.09
N LYS A 26 35.26 14.18 -4.85
CA LYS A 26 33.84 14.60 -4.90
C LYS A 26 33.37 14.10 -6.29
N GLU A 27 32.09 13.76 -6.45
CA GLU A 27 31.37 13.53 -7.72
C GLU A 27 31.57 12.15 -8.40
N ALA A 28 30.46 11.39 -8.50
CA ALA A 28 29.71 11.11 -9.74
C ALA A 28 30.41 9.98 -10.55
N SER A 29 29.78 8.90 -10.98
CA SER A 29 28.51 8.81 -11.69
C SER A 29 28.23 7.34 -12.01
N SER A 30 26.95 6.98 -12.10
CA SER A 30 26.36 6.03 -13.06
C SER A 30 27.14 4.75 -13.41
N LEU A 31 26.68 3.61 -12.88
CA LEU A 31 26.85 2.33 -13.58
C LEU A 31 25.49 1.90 -14.14
N VAL A 32 25.26 2.33 -15.39
CA VAL A 32 24.29 1.70 -16.29
C VAL A 32 24.90 0.36 -16.69
N ALA A 33 24.35 -0.74 -16.17
CA ALA A 33 24.69 -2.07 -16.65
C ALA A 33 23.89 -2.33 -17.93
N SER A 34 24.58 -2.25 -19.08
CA SER A 34 24.10 -2.80 -20.35
C SER A 34 23.87 -4.29 -20.19
N ALA A 35 22.64 -4.75 -20.40
CA ALA A 35 22.33 -6.17 -20.55
C ALA A 35 21.95 -6.43 -22.01
N SER A 36 22.83 -7.16 -22.67
CA SER A 36 22.63 -7.78 -23.98
C SER A 36 21.45 -8.73 -23.96
N GLU A 37 20.50 -8.52 -24.87
CA GLU A 37 19.29 -9.33 -25.06
C GLU A 37 19.61 -10.71 -25.64
N GLY A 38 19.08 -11.74 -25.00
CA GLY A 38 18.98 -13.11 -25.53
C GLY A 38 17.51 -13.54 -25.51
N PRO A 39 17.05 -14.36 -26.46
CA PRO A 39 15.63 -14.69 -26.59
C PRO A 39 15.24 -15.72 -25.54
N GLY A 40 14.60 -15.24 -24.48
CA GLY A 40 14.16 -16.02 -23.33
C GLY A 40 13.90 -15.13 -22.13
N GLU A 41 13.09 -14.07 -22.30
CA GLU A 41 12.71 -13.20 -21.21
C GLU A 41 11.76 -13.93 -20.24
N LEU A 42 12.34 -14.60 -19.24
CA LEU A 42 11.68 -14.70 -17.95
C LEU A 42 11.47 -13.25 -17.48
N ARG A 43 10.22 -12.77 -17.47
CA ARG A 43 9.85 -11.46 -16.90
C ARG A 43 10.55 -11.30 -15.56
N ARG A 44 11.63 -10.52 -15.53
CA ARG A 44 12.28 -10.13 -14.28
C ARG A 44 11.37 -9.09 -13.66
N CYS A 45 10.33 -9.54 -12.96
CA CYS A 45 9.40 -8.69 -12.24
C CYS A 45 10.18 -8.02 -11.10
N ARG A 46 10.72 -6.82 -11.34
CA ARG A 46 11.24 -5.98 -10.26
C ARG A 46 10.03 -5.33 -9.62
N TYR A 47 9.52 -5.93 -8.54
CA TYR A 47 8.43 -5.35 -7.78
C TYR A 47 8.87 -4.01 -7.20
N PRO A 48 8.02 -2.96 -7.24
CA PRO A 48 8.30 -1.72 -6.54
C PRO A 48 8.29 -2.00 -5.04
N ILE A 49 9.38 -1.65 -4.35
CA ILE A 49 9.37 -1.64 -2.89
C ILE A 49 8.74 -0.33 -2.46
N TRP A 50 7.53 -0.39 -1.88
CA TRP A 50 6.87 0.79 -1.34
C TRP A 50 7.69 1.43 -0.21
N PRO A 51 7.70 2.77 -0.11
CA PRO A 51 8.41 3.45 0.98
C PRO A 51 7.82 3.07 2.35
N GLU A 52 8.66 3.10 3.37
CA GLU A 52 8.24 2.92 4.75
C GLU A 52 7.29 4.06 5.15
N TRP A 53 6.31 3.73 5.99
CA TRP A 53 5.34 4.69 6.49
C TRP A 53 6.00 5.76 7.34
N SER A 54 5.79 7.02 6.97
CA SER A 54 6.20 8.18 7.75
C SER A 54 5.02 9.12 7.96
N GLU A 55 4.65 9.34 9.22
CA GLU A 55 3.55 10.26 9.56
C GLU A 55 3.85 11.69 9.12
N ALA A 56 5.12 12.11 9.21
CA ALA A 56 5.55 13.43 8.77
C ALA A 56 5.35 13.61 7.26
N GLU A 57 5.73 12.60 6.46
CA GLU A 57 5.56 12.65 5.01
C GLU A 57 4.10 12.74 4.61
N VAL A 58 3.24 11.89 5.20
CA VAL A 58 1.80 11.87 4.90
C VAL A 58 1.12 13.17 5.35
N ASN A 59 1.52 13.75 6.47
CA ASN A 59 1.03 15.07 6.90
C ASN A 59 1.45 16.22 5.97
N THR A 60 2.52 16.05 5.19
CA THR A 60 2.97 17.02 4.17
C THR A 60 2.54 16.64 2.75
N GLU A 61 1.75 15.58 2.60
CA GLU A 61 1.31 15.07 1.31
C GLU A 61 0.47 16.10 0.55
N LYS A 62 0.72 16.23 -0.75
CA LYS A 62 -0.08 17.10 -1.63
C LYS A 62 -1.21 16.28 -2.22
N TRP A 63 -2.44 16.66 -1.86
CA TRP A 63 -3.67 15.99 -2.28
C TRP A 63 -4.28 16.54 -3.56
N ASP A 64 -3.77 17.67 -4.08
CA ASP A 64 -4.21 18.30 -5.32
C ASP A 64 -3.20 18.09 -6.45
N ALA A 65 -3.67 18.18 -7.70
CA ALA A 65 -2.80 18.38 -8.85
C ALA A 65 -1.93 19.61 -8.62
N ALA A 66 -0.60 19.47 -8.71
CA ALA A 66 0.30 20.60 -8.59
C ALA A 66 -0.09 21.67 -9.62
N LYS A 67 -0.60 22.82 -9.16
CA LYS A 67 -0.85 23.96 -10.03
C LYS A 67 0.49 24.39 -10.60
N GLY A 68 0.75 24.00 -11.85
CA GLY A 68 1.82 24.55 -12.67
C GLY A 68 1.72 26.07 -12.68
N ALA A 69 2.88 26.72 -12.78
CA ALA A 69 3.07 28.15 -12.71
C ALA A 69 1.96 28.99 -13.37
N LYS A 70 1.60 30.09 -12.70
CA LYS A 70 0.81 31.19 -13.26
C LYS A 70 1.33 31.55 -14.65
N ASP A 71 0.49 31.32 -15.66
CA ASP A 71 0.34 32.29 -16.73
C ASP A 71 -1.15 32.38 -17.09
N GLY A 72 -1.68 33.59 -16.91
CA GLY A 72 -3.09 33.87 -17.06
C GLY A 72 -3.53 33.81 -18.52
N LYS A 73 -4.53 32.98 -18.80
CA LYS A 73 -5.56 33.27 -19.81
C LYS A 73 -6.85 32.56 -19.45
N MET A 74 -7.88 33.37 -19.18
CA MET A 74 -9.27 32.98 -19.00
C MET A 74 -9.78 32.25 -20.25
N GLY A 75 -10.26 31.01 -20.12
CA GLY A 75 -10.96 30.31 -21.20
C GLY A 75 -10.83 28.79 -21.15
N LYS A 76 -11.94 28.13 -20.81
CA LYS A 76 -12.14 26.69 -20.54
C LYS A 76 -11.73 26.26 -19.12
N SER A 77 -12.69 25.68 -18.40
CA SER A 77 -12.47 24.96 -17.14
C SER A 77 -11.19 24.13 -17.27
N PRO A 78 -10.16 24.32 -16.42
CA PRO A 78 -9.03 23.42 -16.45
C PRO A 78 -9.57 22.09 -15.92
N PHE A 79 -9.80 21.13 -16.82
CA PHE A 79 -9.81 19.73 -16.41
C PHE A 79 -8.44 19.48 -15.80
N LEU A 80 -8.34 19.61 -14.47
CA LEU A 80 -7.17 19.14 -13.76
C LEU A 80 -7.06 17.66 -14.11
N PRO A 81 -5.90 17.19 -14.60
CA PRO A 81 -5.74 15.77 -14.86
C PRO A 81 -6.01 15.04 -13.54
N PHE A 82 -6.77 13.95 -13.58
CA PHE A 82 -6.94 13.12 -12.39
C PHE A 82 -5.61 12.50 -11.98
N PHE A 83 -5.50 12.10 -10.72
CA PHE A 83 -4.42 11.26 -10.27
C PHE A 83 -4.53 9.88 -10.93
N GLU A 84 -3.42 9.43 -11.49
CA GLU A 84 -3.22 8.07 -11.99
C GLU A 84 -2.14 7.43 -11.12
N ASP A 85 -2.38 6.19 -10.71
CA ASP A 85 -1.40 5.42 -9.94
C ASP A 85 -0.10 5.26 -10.76
N PRO A 86 1.08 5.66 -10.26
CA PRO A 86 2.35 5.49 -10.96
C PRO A 86 2.68 4.03 -11.31
N GLU A 87 2.12 3.08 -10.57
CA GLU A 87 2.28 1.65 -10.81
C GLU A 87 1.28 1.09 -11.83
N GLY A 88 0.35 1.93 -12.29
CA GLY A 88 -0.69 1.56 -13.24
C GLY A 88 -1.91 0.91 -12.59
N LYS A 89 -2.72 0.24 -13.41
CA LYS A 89 -3.94 -0.43 -12.96
C LYS A 89 -3.60 -1.74 -12.26
N VAL A 90 -4.34 -2.07 -11.20
CA VAL A 90 -4.14 -3.33 -10.47
C VAL A 90 -4.45 -4.52 -11.36
N GLU A 91 -3.61 -5.55 -11.29
CA GLU A 91 -3.86 -6.83 -11.96
C GLU A 91 -4.82 -7.66 -11.11
N LEU A 92 -6.00 -7.97 -11.65
CA LEU A 92 -7.00 -8.83 -10.98
C LEU A 92 -6.76 -10.30 -11.33
N PRO A 93 -7.27 -11.25 -10.50
CA PRO A 93 -7.27 -12.67 -10.83
C PRO A 93 -7.92 -12.94 -12.20
N LEU A 94 -7.40 -13.96 -12.91
CA LEU A 94 -7.86 -14.31 -14.27
C LEU A 94 -9.35 -14.71 -14.34
N SER A 95 -9.94 -15.09 -13.21
CA SER A 95 -11.37 -15.36 -13.05
C SER A 95 -12.23 -14.12 -13.23
N LEU A 96 -11.67 -12.92 -13.06
CA LEU A 96 -12.36 -11.63 -13.19
C LEU A 96 -11.80 -10.82 -14.37
N LYS A 97 -12.56 -10.78 -15.46
CA LYS A 97 -12.16 -10.06 -16.68
C LYS A 97 -12.57 -8.60 -16.62
N VAL A 98 -11.59 -7.72 -16.59
CA VAL A 98 -11.83 -6.28 -16.66
C VAL A 98 -12.16 -5.87 -18.09
N HIS A 99 -13.30 -5.21 -18.28
CA HIS A 99 -13.74 -4.64 -19.55
C HIS A 99 -13.55 -3.11 -19.59
N SER A 100 -13.81 -2.42 -18.47
CA SER A 100 -13.67 -0.96 -18.41
C SER A 100 -13.21 -0.47 -17.04
N TRP A 101 -12.69 0.75 -16.99
CA TRP A 101 -12.33 1.45 -15.75
C TRP A 101 -13.14 2.73 -15.65
N LYS A 102 -13.80 2.96 -14.51
CA LYS A 102 -14.64 4.14 -14.27
C LYS A 102 -14.31 4.76 -12.92
N ARG A 103 -14.36 6.09 -12.82
CA ARG A 103 -14.18 6.80 -11.54
C ARG A 103 -15.51 6.90 -10.77
N PRO A 104 -15.47 7.18 -9.45
CA PRO A 104 -16.65 7.38 -8.62
C PRO A 104 -17.65 8.37 -9.23
N SER A 105 -17.16 9.46 -9.82
CA SER A 105 -17.99 10.49 -10.46
C SER A 105 -18.74 10.03 -11.71
N GLU A 106 -18.32 8.94 -12.34
CA GLU A 106 -18.95 8.38 -13.55
C GLU A 106 -19.98 7.29 -13.21
N HIS A 107 -19.79 6.62 -12.07
CA HIS A 107 -20.61 5.48 -11.65
C HIS A 107 -21.65 5.86 -10.59
N ILE A 108 -21.28 6.70 -9.63
CA ILE A 108 -22.11 7.06 -8.48
C ILE A 108 -22.86 8.35 -8.82
N LEU A 109 -24.08 8.18 -9.33
CA LEU A 109 -24.90 9.30 -9.83
C LEU A 109 -25.94 9.80 -8.83
N THR A 110 -26.33 8.96 -7.87
CA THR A 110 -27.47 9.22 -6.97
C THR A 110 -27.09 10.00 -5.72
N LYS A 111 -25.85 9.86 -5.26
CA LYS A 111 -25.33 10.47 -4.04
C LYS A 111 -23.87 10.89 -4.24
N PRO A 112 -23.38 11.92 -3.53
CA PRO A 112 -21.96 12.25 -3.57
C PRO A 112 -21.14 11.09 -2.98
N PRO A 113 -20.01 10.71 -3.61
CA PRO A 113 -19.13 9.68 -3.07
C PRO A 113 -18.50 10.11 -1.74
N VAL A 114 -18.36 9.15 -0.83
CA VAL A 114 -17.75 9.30 0.49
C VAL A 114 -16.80 8.14 0.75
N ILE A 115 -15.84 8.29 1.67
CA ILE A 115 -14.98 7.16 2.01
C ILE A 115 -15.75 6.14 2.84
N VAL A 116 -16.41 6.60 3.90
CA VAL A 116 -17.29 5.80 4.76
C VAL A 116 -18.48 6.66 5.20
N GLU A 117 -19.68 6.09 5.22
CA GLU A 117 -20.91 6.68 5.75
C GLU A 117 -21.33 5.95 7.04
N ASN A 118 -21.24 4.62 7.08
CA ASN A 118 -21.56 3.83 8.27
C ASN A 118 -20.31 3.31 8.98
N GLU A 119 -19.99 3.93 10.11
CA GLU A 119 -18.82 3.54 10.91
C GLU A 119 -19.07 2.40 11.91
N SER A 120 -20.34 2.02 12.11
CA SER A 120 -20.74 1.08 13.17
C SER A 120 -20.82 -0.38 12.70
N SER A 121 -21.02 -0.58 11.40
CA SER A 121 -21.18 -1.89 10.78
C SER A 121 -21.01 -1.79 9.28
N PHE A 122 -20.62 -2.88 8.62
CA PHE A 122 -20.61 -2.97 7.17
C PHE A 122 -21.00 -4.37 6.70
N ASP A 123 -21.48 -4.44 5.46
CA ASP A 123 -21.77 -5.70 4.76
C ASP A 123 -20.98 -5.79 3.46
N LEU A 124 -19.96 -6.66 3.42
CA LEU A 124 -19.17 -7.00 2.23
C LEU A 124 -19.58 -8.35 1.63
N THR A 125 -20.71 -8.94 2.03
CA THR A 125 -21.18 -10.23 1.49
C THR A 125 -22.27 -10.03 0.44
N ALA A 126 -23.36 -9.34 0.78
CA ALA A 126 -24.55 -9.25 -0.08
C ALA A 126 -24.29 -8.61 -1.45
N ALA A 127 -23.39 -7.61 -1.51
CA ALA A 127 -23.07 -6.89 -2.75
C ALA A 127 -21.96 -7.54 -3.59
N ASN A 128 -21.34 -8.62 -3.11
CA ASN A 128 -20.09 -9.15 -3.68
C ASN A 128 -20.17 -10.63 -4.05
N GLU A 129 -21.35 -11.22 -4.17
CA GLU A 129 -21.52 -12.65 -4.50
C GLU A 129 -20.76 -13.06 -5.78
N HIS A 130 -20.75 -12.19 -6.79
CA HIS A 130 -20.04 -12.41 -8.06
C HIS A 130 -18.51 -12.43 -7.91
N LEU A 131 -17.96 -11.81 -6.85
CA LEU A 131 -16.52 -11.80 -6.56
C LEU A 131 -16.04 -13.04 -5.80
N LEU A 132 -16.96 -13.73 -5.10
CA LEU A 132 -16.61 -14.86 -4.24
C LEU A 132 -16.18 -16.11 -5.02
N CYS A 133 -16.22 -16.09 -6.34
CA CYS A 133 -15.59 -17.10 -7.18
C CYS A 133 -14.05 -17.03 -7.14
N SER A 134 -13.47 -15.87 -6.81
CA SER A 134 -12.02 -15.68 -6.65
C SER A 134 -11.57 -16.03 -5.24
N GLU A 135 -10.46 -16.77 -5.15
CA GLU A 135 -9.82 -17.06 -3.87
C GLU A 135 -9.35 -15.79 -3.17
N LEU A 136 -8.68 -14.89 -3.90
CA LEU A 136 -8.18 -13.61 -3.37
C LEU A 136 -9.30 -12.80 -2.71
N PHE A 137 -10.43 -12.62 -3.39
CA PHE A 137 -11.53 -11.81 -2.85
C PHE A 137 -12.25 -12.48 -1.68
N ARG A 138 -12.37 -13.82 -1.67
CA ARG A 138 -12.87 -14.54 -0.48
C ARG A 138 -11.99 -14.27 0.73
N TRP A 139 -10.67 -14.30 0.59
CA TRP A 139 -9.74 -14.00 1.68
C TRP A 139 -9.81 -12.53 2.13
N ILE A 140 -9.82 -11.57 1.19
CA ILE A 140 -9.96 -10.14 1.52
C ILE A 140 -11.23 -9.89 2.35
N VAL A 141 -12.38 -10.37 1.87
CA VAL A 141 -13.66 -10.19 2.56
C VAL A 141 -13.64 -10.89 3.93
N SER A 142 -13.22 -12.15 3.98
CA SER A 142 -13.24 -12.95 5.21
C SER A 142 -12.32 -12.39 6.28
N GLU A 143 -11.10 -12.01 5.93
CA GLU A 143 -10.12 -11.56 6.92
C GLU A 143 -10.41 -10.14 7.42
N ILE A 144 -10.97 -9.25 6.60
CA ILE A 144 -11.52 -7.96 7.08
C ILE A 144 -12.61 -8.22 8.13
N TYR A 145 -13.51 -9.16 7.90
CA TYR A 145 -14.54 -9.54 8.89
C TYR A 145 -13.95 -10.14 10.15
N ILE A 146 -12.96 -11.02 10.04
CA ILE A 146 -12.29 -11.64 11.19
C ILE A 146 -11.65 -10.56 12.07
N VAL A 147 -10.86 -9.65 11.49
CA VAL A 147 -10.21 -8.56 12.24
C VAL A 147 -11.27 -7.67 12.88
N TRP A 148 -12.29 -7.25 12.14
CA TRP A 148 -13.39 -6.44 12.69
C TRP A 148 -14.07 -7.13 13.88
N LYS A 149 -14.39 -8.43 13.77
CA LYS A 149 -15.05 -9.20 14.83
C LYS A 149 -14.14 -9.39 16.05
N ILE A 150 -12.85 -9.67 15.86
CA ILE A 150 -11.90 -9.86 16.95
C ILE A 150 -11.68 -8.54 17.71
N CYS A 151 -11.50 -7.43 16.99
CA CYS A 151 -11.20 -6.14 17.60
C CYS A 151 -12.44 -5.46 18.21
N ASN A 152 -13.64 -5.73 17.67
CA ASN A 152 -14.85 -5.00 18.08
C ASN A 152 -15.90 -5.89 18.78
N GLY A 153 -15.72 -7.21 18.81
CA GLY A 153 -16.62 -8.17 19.46
C GLY A 153 -16.30 -8.48 20.93
N THR A 154 -15.06 -8.24 21.37
CA THR A 154 -14.61 -8.43 22.76
C THR A 154 -14.88 -7.18 23.60
N SER A 155 -16.16 -6.87 23.80
CA SER A 155 -16.58 -5.80 24.72
C SER A 155 -16.38 -6.26 26.17
N VAL A 156 -15.54 -5.56 26.96
CA VAL A 156 -15.87 -4.97 28.29
C VAL A 156 -14.63 -4.54 29.08
N GLU A 157 -13.43 -5.06 28.84
CA GLU A 157 -12.28 -4.71 29.68
C GLU A 157 -11.18 -3.93 28.94
N GLN A 158 -11.06 -2.66 29.33
CA GLN A 158 -9.93 -1.75 29.10
C GLN A 158 -9.80 -1.10 27.71
N GLY A 159 -10.54 0.00 27.49
CA GLY A 159 -10.09 1.16 26.70
C GLY A 159 -9.42 0.92 25.34
N SER A 160 -9.63 -0.23 24.70
CA SER A 160 -8.89 -0.62 23.51
C SER A 160 -9.45 0.08 22.31
N ASP A 161 -8.56 0.51 21.42
CA ASP A 161 -8.95 1.15 20.17
C ASP A 161 -9.75 0.18 19.31
N VAL A 162 -10.93 0.64 18.87
CA VAL A 162 -11.78 -0.03 17.91
C VAL A 162 -11.06 0.00 16.56
N TRP A 163 -10.68 -1.16 16.03
CA TRP A 163 -10.06 -1.23 14.72
C TRP A 163 -11.10 -0.97 13.64
N LYS A 164 -10.77 -0.10 12.68
CA LYS A 164 -11.64 0.28 11.57
C LYS A 164 -10.91 0.13 10.23
N PRO A 165 -11.48 -0.58 9.23
CA PRO A 165 -10.78 -0.83 7.97
C PRO A 165 -10.45 0.45 7.19
N TRP A 166 -11.31 1.49 7.28
CA TRP A 166 -11.06 2.77 6.61
C TRP A 166 -9.97 3.62 7.27
N GLU A 167 -9.53 3.34 8.50
CA GLU A 167 -8.37 4.03 9.12
C GLU A 167 -7.01 3.62 8.50
N HIS A 168 -7.02 2.65 7.59
CA HIS A 168 -5.89 2.38 6.72
C HIS A 168 -5.75 3.42 5.60
N ILE A 169 -6.80 4.19 5.29
CA ILE A 169 -6.87 5.08 4.14
C ILE A 169 -6.67 6.52 4.57
N TYR A 170 -5.85 7.25 3.82
CA TYR A 170 -5.50 8.64 4.06
C TYR A 170 -5.75 9.47 2.81
N SER A 171 -6.51 10.54 2.98
CA SER A 171 -6.79 11.54 1.95
C SER A 171 -7.38 12.78 2.62
N LEU A 172 -6.80 13.95 2.32
CA LEU A 172 -7.26 15.25 2.84
C LEU A 172 -7.41 15.29 4.38
N CYS A 173 -6.64 14.48 5.09
CA CYS A 173 -6.68 14.33 6.54
C CYS A 173 -5.28 14.42 7.15
N LYS A 174 -5.21 14.66 8.46
CA LYS A 174 -3.97 14.57 9.24
C LYS A 174 -3.80 13.16 9.79
N VAL A 175 -2.55 12.74 9.97
CA VAL A 175 -2.24 11.47 10.65
C VAL A 175 -2.45 11.66 12.14
N VAL A 176 -3.65 11.34 12.59
CA VAL A 176 -4.05 11.33 14.00
C VAL A 176 -4.87 10.08 14.26
N LYS A 177 -4.89 9.65 15.52
CA LYS A 177 -5.74 8.54 15.96
C LYS A 177 -7.22 8.91 15.77
N GLY A 178 -8.00 7.99 15.19
CA GLY A 178 -9.41 8.23 14.85
C GLY A 178 -9.62 9.22 13.70
N HIS A 179 -8.63 9.39 12.81
CA HIS A 179 -8.80 10.23 11.63
C HIS A 179 -9.89 9.67 10.72
N MET A 180 -10.50 10.57 9.94
CA MET A 180 -11.47 10.23 8.92
C MET A 180 -10.94 10.67 7.55
N PRO A 181 -10.64 9.75 6.63
CA PRO A 181 -10.31 10.11 5.26
C PRO A 181 -11.51 10.74 4.55
N LEU A 182 -11.25 11.75 3.72
CA LEU A 182 -12.28 12.42 2.93
C LEU A 182 -12.17 12.05 1.45
N TYR A 183 -13.30 12.07 0.75
CA TYR A 183 -13.31 11.87 -0.69
C TYR A 183 -12.44 12.93 -1.37
N ASN A 184 -11.47 12.49 -2.16
CA ASN A 184 -10.58 13.36 -2.91
C ASN A 184 -10.98 13.34 -4.39
N VAL A 185 -11.52 14.45 -4.89
CA VAL A 185 -11.91 14.63 -6.31
C VAL A 185 -10.74 14.50 -7.28
N TYR A 186 -9.50 14.74 -6.83
CA TYR A 186 -8.30 14.48 -7.63
C TYR A 186 -8.05 12.98 -7.80
N GLY A 187 -8.65 12.13 -6.97
CA GLY A 187 -8.57 10.68 -7.07
C GLY A 187 -7.30 10.08 -6.47
N LYS A 188 -6.58 10.81 -5.60
CA LYS A 188 -5.35 10.34 -4.94
C LYS A 188 -5.61 9.92 -3.50
N TYR A 189 -5.19 8.69 -3.17
CA TYR A 189 -5.30 8.11 -1.84
C TYR A 189 -4.00 7.42 -1.45
N VAL A 190 -3.70 7.45 -0.15
CA VAL A 190 -2.60 6.71 0.45
C VAL A 190 -3.18 5.67 1.39
N VAL A 191 -2.70 4.43 1.31
CA VAL A 191 -3.11 3.32 2.17
C VAL A 191 -1.90 2.81 2.95
N LYS A 192 -2.09 2.66 4.26
CA LYS A 192 -1.09 2.12 5.19
C LYS A 192 -1.30 0.62 5.37
N LEU A 193 -0.42 -0.21 4.83
CA LEU A 193 -0.44 -1.67 5.03
C LEU A 193 0.91 -2.17 5.52
N TYR A 194 0.95 -3.26 6.25
CA TYR A 194 2.16 -3.90 6.73
C TYR A 194 2.72 -4.86 5.67
N TRP A 195 3.99 -4.72 5.33
CA TRP A 195 4.62 -5.61 4.34
C TRP A 195 6.14 -5.62 4.52
N MET A 196 6.73 -6.82 4.44
CA MET A 196 8.18 -7.04 4.60
C MET A 196 8.75 -6.42 5.88
N GLY A 197 8.05 -6.62 7.01
CA GLY A 197 8.54 -6.25 8.34
C GLY A 197 8.32 -4.80 8.78
N CYS A 198 7.66 -3.96 7.96
CA CYS A 198 7.30 -2.60 8.38
C CYS A 198 6.01 -2.11 7.71
N TRP A 199 5.44 -1.03 8.24
CA TRP A 199 4.31 -0.33 7.62
C TRP A 199 4.78 0.37 6.34
N ARG A 200 4.02 0.23 5.26
CA ARG A 200 4.30 0.78 3.94
C ARG A 200 3.27 1.84 3.57
N LYS A 201 3.73 2.84 2.82
CA LYS A 201 2.90 3.86 2.19
C LYS A 201 2.59 3.43 0.76
N ILE A 202 1.40 2.88 0.55
CA ILE A 202 0.92 2.41 -0.76
C ILE A 202 0.02 3.50 -1.34
N THR A 203 0.30 3.95 -2.56
CA THR A 203 -0.56 4.94 -3.22
C THR A 203 -1.52 4.23 -4.16
N VAL A 204 -2.77 4.67 -4.23
CA VAL A 204 -3.79 4.16 -5.17
C VAL A 204 -4.59 5.30 -5.76
N ASP A 205 -5.04 5.12 -7.01
CA ASP A 205 -6.06 5.97 -7.62
C ASP A 205 -7.49 5.47 -7.31
N ASP A 206 -8.52 6.25 -7.64
CA ASP A 206 -9.93 5.84 -7.54
C ASP A 206 -10.53 5.32 -8.85
N ALA A 207 -9.74 4.97 -9.87
CA ALA A 207 -10.29 4.27 -11.02
C ALA A 207 -10.69 2.84 -10.61
N LEU A 208 -11.93 2.46 -10.89
CA LEU A 208 -12.53 1.19 -10.47
C LEU A 208 -12.74 0.27 -11.68
N PRO A 209 -12.38 -1.03 -11.59
CA PRO A 209 -12.55 -1.99 -12.67
C PRO A 209 -14.00 -2.51 -12.73
N PHE A 210 -14.52 -2.64 -13.95
CA PHE A 210 -15.84 -3.20 -14.24
C PHE A 210 -15.75 -4.29 -15.31
N ASP A 211 -16.62 -5.29 -15.23
CA ASP A 211 -16.79 -6.30 -16.27
C ASP A 211 -17.64 -5.80 -17.46
N GLU A 212 -17.89 -6.69 -18.41
CA GLU A 212 -18.70 -6.41 -19.62
C GLU A 212 -20.15 -6.05 -19.27
N ASP A 213 -20.69 -6.65 -18.21
CA ASP A 213 -22.05 -6.43 -17.71
C ASP A 213 -22.15 -5.21 -16.78
N ASN A 214 -21.06 -4.45 -16.63
CA ASN A 214 -20.95 -3.26 -15.79
C ASN A 214 -21.09 -3.54 -14.28
N ASN A 215 -20.73 -4.75 -13.83
CA ASN A 215 -20.53 -5.06 -12.41
C ASN A 215 -19.15 -4.60 -11.96
N LEU A 216 -19.08 -4.05 -10.75
CA LEU A 216 -17.84 -3.66 -10.11
C LEU A 216 -17.01 -4.89 -9.72
N LEU A 217 -15.72 -4.90 -10.06
CA LEU A 217 -14.79 -6.01 -9.82
C LEU A 217 -13.92 -5.83 -8.57
N LEU A 218 -14.43 -5.11 -7.57
CA LEU A 218 -13.82 -4.89 -6.26
C LEU A 218 -14.89 -4.98 -5.17
N PRO A 219 -14.52 -5.37 -3.94
CA PRO A 219 -15.44 -5.38 -2.82
C PRO A 219 -16.12 -4.01 -2.66
N ALA A 220 -17.42 -4.04 -2.40
CA ALA A 220 -18.22 -2.87 -2.06
C ALA A 220 -19.17 -3.19 -0.91
N THR A 221 -19.62 -2.16 -0.20
CA THR A 221 -20.75 -2.34 0.71
C THR A 221 -22.07 -2.28 -0.06
N THR A 222 -23.18 -2.58 0.61
CA THR A 222 -24.52 -2.31 0.06
C THR A 222 -24.77 -0.82 -0.20
N ASN A 223 -23.95 0.06 0.39
CA ASN A 223 -23.94 1.48 0.10
C ASN A 223 -22.93 1.81 -1.01
N GLN A 224 -23.43 1.91 -2.24
CA GLN A 224 -22.61 2.21 -3.42
C GLN A 224 -21.90 3.58 -3.38
N SER A 225 -22.20 4.44 -2.39
CA SER A 225 -21.51 5.72 -2.23
C SER A 225 -20.19 5.60 -1.47
N GLU A 226 -19.96 4.49 -0.75
CA GLU A 226 -18.76 4.27 0.07
C GLU A 226 -17.60 3.75 -0.77
N LEU A 227 -16.43 4.38 -0.62
CA LEU A 227 -15.23 4.02 -1.38
C LEU A 227 -14.22 3.17 -0.61
N TRP A 228 -14.32 3.10 0.73
CA TRP A 228 -13.31 2.43 1.55
C TRP A 228 -13.02 0.98 1.14
N PRO A 229 -14.00 0.12 0.79
CA PRO A 229 -13.67 -1.28 0.51
C PRO A 229 -12.88 -1.42 -0.79
N MET A 230 -13.22 -0.60 -1.79
CA MET A 230 -12.54 -0.58 -3.09
C MET A 230 -11.11 -0.05 -2.97
N LEU A 231 -10.91 1.06 -2.26
CA LEU A 231 -9.58 1.66 -2.06
C LEU A 231 -8.65 0.73 -1.26
N LEU A 232 -9.17 0.14 -0.18
CA LEU A 232 -8.42 -0.81 0.64
C LEU A 232 -8.09 -2.08 -0.14
N ALA A 233 -9.06 -2.66 -0.86
CA ALA A 233 -8.84 -3.85 -1.67
C ALA A 233 -7.79 -3.61 -2.76
N LYS A 234 -7.80 -2.47 -3.44
CA LYS A 234 -6.75 -2.14 -4.44
C LYS A 234 -5.35 -2.18 -3.84
N ALA A 235 -5.15 -1.60 -2.65
CA ALA A 235 -3.86 -1.63 -1.99
C ALA A 235 -3.46 -3.05 -1.56
N ILE A 236 -4.41 -3.87 -1.09
CA ILE A 236 -4.17 -5.28 -0.75
C ILE A 236 -3.79 -6.09 -2.00
N ILE A 237 -4.49 -5.89 -3.12
CA ILE A 237 -4.19 -6.57 -4.39
C ILE A 237 -2.79 -6.20 -4.88
N LYS A 238 -2.37 -4.93 -4.76
CA LYS A 238 -0.99 -4.52 -5.08
C LYS A 238 0.04 -5.31 -4.29
N LEU A 239 -0.18 -5.52 -2.98
CA LEU A 239 0.70 -6.35 -2.17
C LEU A 239 0.64 -7.83 -2.58
N ALA A 240 -0.55 -8.39 -2.79
CA ALA A 240 -0.73 -9.78 -3.20
C ALA A 240 -0.02 -10.09 -4.53
N ASN A 241 -0.04 -9.14 -5.47
CA ASN A 241 0.64 -9.25 -6.76
C ASN A 241 2.18 -9.21 -6.67
N THR A 242 2.76 -8.97 -5.49
CA THR A 242 4.21 -9.16 -5.28
C THR A 242 4.60 -10.61 -5.04
N ASP A 243 3.66 -11.45 -4.61
CA ASP A 243 3.89 -12.83 -4.22
C ASP A 243 3.73 -13.82 -5.39
N VAL A 244 4.17 -13.41 -6.59
CA VAL A 244 4.17 -14.28 -7.76
C VAL A 244 5.45 -15.12 -7.73
N VAL A 245 5.52 -16.04 -6.76
CA VAL A 245 6.38 -17.21 -6.93
C VAL A 245 5.78 -18.01 -8.09
N SER A 246 6.37 -17.82 -9.25
CA SER A 246 6.02 -18.45 -10.53
C SER A 246 5.90 -19.97 -10.37
N GLY A 247 4.67 -20.48 -10.29
CA GLY A 247 4.39 -21.92 -10.29
C GLY A 247 3.24 -22.40 -9.41
N GLN A 248 2.62 -21.55 -8.59
CA GLN A 248 1.49 -21.95 -7.72
C GLN A 248 0.15 -21.81 -8.44
N THR A 249 -0.79 -22.74 -8.18
CA THR A 249 -2.18 -22.73 -8.65
C THR A 249 -3.11 -21.84 -7.80
N LYS A 250 -2.58 -21.19 -6.77
CA LYS A 250 -3.34 -20.38 -5.80
C LYS A 250 -3.18 -18.89 -6.09
N GLU A 251 -4.26 -18.13 -5.94
CA GLU A 251 -4.28 -16.69 -6.22
C GLU A 251 -3.51 -15.87 -5.16
N LEU A 252 -3.41 -16.38 -3.92
CA LEU A 252 -2.87 -15.64 -2.77
C LEU A 252 -1.43 -16.00 -2.39
N GLY A 253 -0.88 -17.13 -2.85
CA GLY A 253 0.48 -17.55 -2.45
C GLY A 253 0.65 -17.73 -0.93
N GLU A 254 1.71 -17.14 -0.38
CA GLU A 254 2.04 -17.05 1.05
C GLU A 254 1.54 -15.76 1.71
N PHE A 255 1.00 -14.82 0.92
CA PHE A 255 0.42 -13.57 1.42
C PHE A 255 -0.80 -13.82 2.31
N THR A 256 -0.94 -13.03 3.37
CA THR A 256 -2.12 -13.06 4.24
C THR A 256 -2.64 -11.64 4.45
N VAL A 257 -3.96 -11.45 4.29
CA VAL A 257 -4.59 -10.13 4.36
C VAL A 257 -4.57 -9.62 5.79
N ILE A 258 -4.75 -10.49 6.77
CA ILE A 258 -4.66 -10.18 8.21
C ILE A 258 -3.27 -9.65 8.56
N HIS A 259 -2.20 -10.27 8.05
CA HIS A 259 -0.85 -9.76 8.27
C HIS A 259 -0.67 -8.38 7.63
N ALA A 260 -1.17 -8.17 6.42
CA ALA A 260 -1.11 -6.88 5.76
C ALA A 260 -1.90 -5.77 6.49
N LEU A 261 -3.02 -6.13 7.11
CA LEU A 261 -3.87 -5.18 7.84
C LEU A 261 -3.37 -4.92 9.26
N THR A 262 -2.71 -5.86 9.92
CA THR A 262 -2.45 -5.78 11.37
C THR A 262 -0.99 -5.90 11.77
N GLY A 263 -0.15 -6.44 10.88
CA GLY A 263 1.21 -6.91 11.19
C GLY A 263 1.25 -8.21 12.00
N TRP A 264 0.10 -8.81 12.33
CA TRP A 264 0.04 -10.07 13.09
C TRP A 264 0.52 -11.23 12.23
N ILE A 265 1.18 -12.21 12.86
CA ILE A 265 1.62 -13.43 12.19
C ILE A 265 0.61 -14.53 12.55
N PRO A 266 -0.18 -15.04 11.59
CA PRO A 266 -1.12 -16.11 11.87
C PRO A 266 -0.37 -17.43 12.15
N GLU A 267 -0.80 -18.14 13.19
CA GLU A 267 -0.29 -19.48 13.53
C GLU A 267 -1.34 -20.53 13.16
N LEU A 268 -0.95 -21.51 12.34
CA LEU A 268 -1.83 -22.59 11.90
C LEU A 268 -1.70 -23.78 12.86
N MET A 269 -2.75 -23.99 13.67
CA MET A 269 -2.84 -25.16 14.56
C MET A 269 -3.69 -26.25 13.92
N PRO A 270 -3.15 -27.46 13.67
CA PRO A 270 -3.94 -28.60 13.23
C PRO A 270 -4.98 -28.97 14.30
N LEU A 271 -6.24 -29.14 13.88
CA LEU A 271 -7.26 -29.68 14.76
C LEU A 271 -7.00 -31.18 14.95
N GLN A 272 -7.02 -31.63 16.21
CA GLN A 272 -6.86 -33.04 16.60
C GLN A 272 -8.19 -33.80 16.52
#